data_AF-A0A165SDV1-F1
#
_entry.id   AF-A0A165SDV1-F1
#
_cell.length_a   1.000
_cell.length_b   1.000
_cell.length_c   1.000
_cell.angle_alpha   90.00
_cell.angle_beta   90.00
_cell.angle_gamma   90.00
#
_symmetry.space_group_name_H-M   'P 1'
#
loop_
_entity.id
_entity.type
_entity.pdbx_description
1 polymer ?
#
loop_
_entity_poly.entity_id
_entity_poly.type
_entity_poly.pdbx_seq_one_letter_code
_entity_poly.pdbx_strand_id
1 'polypeptide(L)'
;MHKALTIAELQCTIIDHVLADDCAGTKTVAALARTCRTLHESAARALWRELPSLTPLLYCMPSDLFRKGTYLDFGRPLQPSDWTRVNKYAVHITTLHFQSTWKRHGRARFLTISPTAFATLARSISADCLLPNLRALTWDPPYGEDEPMFSFVEKLLARSLRSLTLRVLTASQVPAPHILRLLPSRCPSIRSFVIEYEGTNEDISDAIAECTSRLRHLRECEVYIPAPNVTLNHLASLPDLQSLTAWQCPTYPAYPRLLLHPISSTVPSTFAALQEISVRTEHITACTALACLIDSHEIKSITFTYSQWASASFLRECARALSHLRNPTSLTSLSIAFDKDANTPIDMPDAVVDDRVLRPLLVFTSLETFEFDPYCSFAIDDRLMEDAAVNWPRLRSLELVPKKALANTSRLTLDGLVPIVQNCPRLKTLCVPLEEHLSEPSLDAAQSLHNENITTLVAVSSTIEEPAAVILFLVHLFPRLQVIDHWAEDEDEGVPNPWEAIETIVRGINSAFPKETRGKEGRMTKGQLARLMRKWLRGFR
;
A
#
# COMPACT_ATOMS: atom_id res chain seq x y z
N MET A 1 10.06 -46.25 -14.45
CA MET A 1 9.98 -44.78 -14.27
C MET A 1 10.34 -44.13 -15.59
N HIS A 2 9.55 -43.18 -16.10
CA HIS A 2 9.83 -42.54 -17.39
C HIS A 2 11.14 -41.73 -17.31
N LYS A 3 11.96 -41.68 -18.37
CA LYS A 3 13.25 -40.96 -18.38
C LYS A 3 13.12 -39.47 -18.08
N ALA A 4 11.99 -38.85 -18.43
CA ALA A 4 11.74 -37.45 -18.06
C ALA A 4 11.67 -37.25 -16.53
N LEU A 5 11.19 -38.26 -15.78
CA LEU A 5 11.08 -38.20 -14.32
C LEU A 5 12.41 -38.50 -13.60
N THR A 6 13.51 -38.75 -14.33
CA THR A 6 14.86 -38.82 -13.74
C THR A 6 15.62 -37.49 -13.83
N ILE A 7 15.07 -36.49 -14.53
CA ILE A 7 15.68 -35.17 -14.71
C ILE A 7 15.22 -34.27 -13.56
N ALA A 8 16.16 -33.78 -12.74
CA ALA A 8 15.85 -33.04 -11.52
C ALA A 8 15.12 -31.71 -11.82
N GLU A 9 15.47 -31.04 -12.91
CA GLU A 9 14.85 -29.79 -13.35
C GLU A 9 13.37 -30.00 -13.66
N LEU A 10 13.04 -31.07 -14.41
CA LEU A 10 11.66 -31.42 -14.73
C LEU A 10 10.87 -31.83 -13.48
N GLN A 11 11.50 -32.58 -12.57
CA GLN A 11 10.89 -32.91 -11.28
C GLN A 11 10.55 -31.65 -10.49
N CYS A 12 11.50 -30.70 -10.37
CA CYS A 12 11.27 -29.43 -9.69
C CYS A 12 10.13 -28.63 -10.32
N THR A 13 10.08 -28.51 -11.64
CA THR A 13 8.99 -27.81 -12.34
C THR A 13 7.63 -28.46 -12.08
N ILE A 14 7.53 -29.79 -12.13
CA ILE A 14 6.29 -30.51 -11.84
C ILE A 14 5.88 -30.30 -10.37
N ILE A 15 6.82 -30.43 -9.44
CA ILE A 15 6.56 -30.27 -8.01
C ILE A 15 6.12 -28.84 -7.70
N ASP A 16 6.77 -27.84 -8.28
CA ASP A 16 6.42 -26.43 -8.11
C ASP A 16 5.03 -26.13 -8.66
N HIS A 17 4.65 -26.73 -9.79
CA HIS A 17 3.30 -26.63 -10.32
C HIS A 17 2.26 -27.24 -9.37
N VAL A 18 2.55 -28.40 -8.77
CA VAL A 18 1.66 -29.04 -7.78
C VAL A 18 1.56 -28.21 -6.50
N LEU A 19 2.65 -27.58 -6.04
CA LEU A 19 2.64 -26.70 -4.86
C LEU A 19 1.85 -25.40 -5.08
N ALA A 20 1.64 -24.98 -6.32
CA ALA A 20 0.81 -23.80 -6.63
C ALA A 20 -0.69 -24.05 -6.42
N ASP A 21 -1.13 -25.30 -6.20
CA ASP A 21 -2.51 -25.64 -5.83
C ASP A 21 -2.70 -25.50 -4.30
N ASP A 22 -3.39 -24.43 -3.90
CA ASP A 22 -3.41 -23.81 -2.56
C ASP A 22 -3.82 -24.72 -1.38
N CYS A 23 -4.46 -25.88 -1.61
CA CYS A 23 -4.91 -26.76 -0.52
C CYS A 23 -4.40 -28.22 -0.61
N ALA A 24 -4.24 -28.76 -1.82
CA ALA A 24 -3.85 -30.15 -2.03
C ALA A 24 -2.36 -30.31 -2.33
N GLY A 25 -1.68 -29.25 -2.77
CA GLY A 25 -0.31 -29.28 -3.27
C GLY A 25 0.69 -29.86 -2.27
N THR A 26 0.79 -29.27 -1.08
CA THR A 26 1.74 -29.70 -0.04
C THR A 26 1.51 -31.14 0.40
N LYS A 27 0.25 -31.57 0.56
CA LYS A 27 -0.09 -32.95 0.92
C LYS A 27 0.30 -33.93 -0.19
N THR A 28 0.06 -33.55 -1.44
CA THR A 28 0.39 -34.34 -2.63
C THR A 28 1.90 -34.48 -2.78
N VAL A 29 2.66 -33.40 -2.63
CA VAL A 29 4.13 -33.45 -2.68
C VAL A 29 4.71 -34.23 -1.50
N ALA A 30 4.11 -34.13 -0.31
CA ALA A 30 4.50 -34.97 0.83
C ALA A 30 4.22 -36.46 0.57
N ALA A 31 3.13 -36.81 -0.11
CA ALA A 31 2.87 -38.16 -0.56
C ALA A 31 3.91 -38.59 -1.61
N LEU A 32 4.20 -37.74 -2.59
CA LEU A 32 5.19 -37.96 -3.65
C LEU A 32 6.57 -38.26 -3.07
N ALA A 33 7.01 -37.49 -2.06
CA ALA A 33 8.28 -37.67 -1.38
C ALA A 33 8.43 -39.05 -0.71
N ARG A 34 7.32 -39.74 -0.43
CA ARG A 34 7.28 -41.08 0.17
C ARG A 34 7.14 -42.21 -0.85
N THR A 35 6.92 -41.91 -2.13
CA THR A 35 6.69 -42.94 -3.17
C THR A 35 7.97 -43.64 -3.62
N CYS A 36 9.03 -42.88 -3.94
CA CYS A 36 10.29 -43.45 -4.43
C CYS A 36 11.50 -42.57 -4.08
N ARG A 37 12.69 -43.20 -4.03
CA ARG A 37 13.94 -42.51 -3.69
C ARG A 37 14.33 -41.44 -4.72
N THR A 38 14.00 -41.65 -5.99
CA THR A 38 14.39 -40.72 -7.07
C THR A 38 13.63 -39.39 -7.01
N LEU A 39 12.39 -39.39 -6.51
CA LEU A 39 11.58 -38.17 -6.35
C LEU A 39 11.70 -37.59 -4.93
N HIS A 40 12.17 -38.39 -3.97
CA HIS A 40 12.29 -38.01 -2.57
C HIS A 40 13.08 -36.72 -2.40
N GLU A 41 14.25 -36.61 -3.02
CA GLU A 41 15.14 -35.46 -2.81
C GLU A 41 14.52 -34.16 -3.33
N SER A 42 14.02 -34.15 -4.56
CA SER A 42 13.39 -32.99 -5.18
C SER A 42 12.11 -32.58 -4.43
N ALA A 43 11.29 -33.55 -4.02
CA ALA A 43 10.06 -33.29 -3.27
C ALA A 43 10.36 -32.78 -1.85
N ALA A 44 11.32 -33.38 -1.15
CA ALA A 44 11.75 -32.90 0.18
C ALA A 44 12.32 -31.48 0.07
N ARG A 45 13.22 -31.22 -0.88
CA ARG A 45 13.78 -29.89 -1.11
C ARG A 45 12.70 -28.84 -1.32
N ALA A 46 11.65 -29.15 -2.09
CA ALA A 46 10.54 -28.25 -2.33
C ALA A 46 9.68 -28.02 -1.07
N LEU A 47 9.39 -29.08 -0.30
CA LEU A 47 8.61 -28.98 0.95
C LEU A 47 9.33 -28.18 2.04
N TRP A 48 10.66 -28.26 2.09
CA TRP A 48 11.48 -27.53 3.07
C TRP A 48 11.89 -26.14 2.59
N ARG A 49 11.62 -25.78 1.33
CA ARG A 49 12.06 -24.51 0.72
C ARG A 49 11.55 -23.29 1.47
N GLU A 50 10.28 -23.32 1.85
CA GLU A 50 9.59 -22.22 2.49
C GLU A 50 8.86 -22.74 3.73
N LEU A 51 9.22 -22.22 4.91
CA LEU A 51 8.63 -22.64 6.18
C LEU A 51 7.80 -21.53 6.83
N PRO A 52 6.60 -21.87 7.36
CA PRO A 52 5.75 -20.91 8.06
C PRO A 52 6.26 -20.52 9.45
N SER A 53 7.12 -21.35 10.04
CA SER A 53 7.79 -21.11 11.32
C SER A 53 9.02 -22.01 11.45
N LEU A 54 9.81 -21.82 12.50
CA LEU A 54 10.92 -22.73 12.82
C LEU A 54 10.42 -24.08 13.39
N THR A 55 9.18 -24.16 13.87
CA THR A 55 8.61 -25.33 14.55
C THR A 55 8.72 -26.64 13.74
N PRO A 56 8.40 -26.71 12.43
CA PRO A 56 8.56 -27.92 11.63
C PRO A 56 10.00 -28.45 11.60
N LEU A 57 10.98 -27.55 11.58
CA LEU A 57 12.39 -27.91 11.63
C LEU A 57 12.75 -28.49 12.99
N LEU A 58 12.26 -27.89 14.08
CA LEU A 58 12.48 -28.39 15.44
C LEU A 58 11.84 -29.77 15.66
N TYR A 59 10.69 -30.07 15.05
CA TYR A 59 10.10 -31.42 15.09
C TYR A 59 10.96 -32.52 14.43
N CYS A 60 12.05 -32.17 13.74
CA CYS A 60 13.04 -33.14 13.31
C CYS A 60 13.99 -33.60 14.43
N MET A 61 14.04 -32.89 15.56
CA MET A 61 14.78 -33.28 16.76
C MET A 61 14.10 -34.49 17.45
N PRO A 62 14.82 -35.21 18.33
CA PRO A 62 14.25 -36.35 19.07
C PRO A 62 13.01 -35.96 19.90
N SER A 63 11.98 -36.81 19.91
CA SER A 63 10.70 -36.47 20.56
C SER A 63 10.78 -36.42 22.09
N ASP A 64 11.75 -37.11 22.69
CA ASP A 64 12.07 -37.06 24.14
C ASP A 64 12.61 -35.69 24.57
N LEU A 65 13.06 -34.87 23.62
CA LEU A 65 13.58 -33.54 23.88
C LEU A 65 12.48 -32.56 24.29
N PHE A 66 11.22 -32.77 23.90
CA PHE A 66 10.14 -31.79 24.06
C PHE A 66 9.28 -32.06 25.29
N ARG A 67 8.93 -31.00 26.04
CA ARG A 67 7.91 -31.09 27.09
C ARG A 67 6.51 -31.05 26.47
N LYS A 68 5.56 -31.75 27.09
CA LYS A 68 4.14 -31.60 26.75
C LYS A 68 3.64 -30.27 27.32
N GLY A 69 3.05 -29.42 26.48
CA GLY A 69 2.55 -28.12 26.88
C GLY A 69 1.83 -27.39 25.75
N THR A 70 1.39 -26.16 26.04
CA THR A 70 0.79 -25.23 25.08
C THR A 70 1.82 -24.58 24.15
N TYR A 71 3.08 -24.57 24.57
CA TYR A 71 4.23 -24.06 23.82
C TYR A 71 5.24 -25.19 23.57
N LEU A 72 6.03 -25.06 22.51
CA LEU A 72 7.17 -25.92 22.25
C LEU A 72 8.34 -25.49 23.15
N ASP A 73 8.68 -26.32 24.14
CA ASP A 73 9.78 -26.09 25.07
C ASP A 73 10.62 -27.37 25.29
N PHE A 74 11.87 -27.20 25.70
CA PHE A 74 12.82 -28.29 25.86
C PHE A 74 12.75 -28.91 27.26
N GLY A 75 12.61 -30.25 27.29
CA GLY A 75 12.59 -31.11 28.46
C GLY A 75 13.95 -31.30 29.12
N ARG A 76 14.99 -31.32 28.28
CA ARG A 76 16.38 -31.53 28.65
C ARG A 76 17.30 -30.59 27.85
N PRO A 77 18.57 -30.40 28.27
CA PRO A 77 19.56 -29.69 27.47
C PRO A 77 19.77 -30.31 26.09
N LEU A 78 20.03 -29.46 25.09
CA LEU A 78 20.35 -29.85 23.72
C LEU A 78 21.74 -30.49 23.64
N GLN A 79 21.84 -31.58 22.89
CA GLN A 79 23.08 -32.30 22.59
C GLN A 79 23.45 -32.16 21.11
N PRO A 80 24.73 -32.28 20.73
CA PRO A 80 25.15 -32.20 19.32
C PRO A 80 24.41 -33.18 18.39
N SER A 81 24.08 -34.37 18.89
CA SER A 81 23.33 -35.41 18.15
C SER A 81 21.89 -34.98 17.79
N ASP A 82 21.27 -34.10 18.58
CA ASP A 82 19.90 -33.63 18.35
C ASP A 82 19.78 -32.83 17.04
N TRP A 83 20.89 -32.22 16.59
CA TRP A 83 20.95 -31.39 15.38
C TRP A 83 21.10 -32.18 14.08
N THR A 84 21.33 -33.50 14.13
CA THR A 84 21.67 -34.31 12.95
C THR A 84 20.62 -34.20 11.83
N ARG A 85 19.33 -34.33 12.18
CA ARG A 85 18.23 -34.22 11.20
C ARG A 85 17.90 -32.77 10.86
N VAL A 86 18.09 -31.85 11.80
CA VAL A 86 17.90 -30.41 11.58
C VAL A 86 18.85 -29.93 10.49
N ASN A 87 20.15 -30.22 10.62
CA ASN A 87 21.17 -29.84 9.65
C ASN A 87 20.92 -30.42 8.27
N LYS A 88 20.35 -31.64 8.19
CA LYS A 88 19.99 -32.27 6.91
C LYS A 88 18.95 -31.45 6.12
N TYR A 89 17.96 -30.86 6.79
CA TYR A 89 16.88 -30.12 6.12
C TYR A 89 17.11 -28.61 6.12
N ALA A 90 17.90 -28.08 7.06
CA ALA A 90 18.23 -26.67 7.17
C ALA A 90 18.81 -26.08 5.88
N VAL A 91 19.61 -26.87 5.15
CA VAL A 91 20.21 -26.47 3.87
C VAL A 91 19.21 -26.24 2.74
N HIS A 92 17.99 -26.75 2.86
CA HIS A 92 16.94 -26.58 1.84
C HIS A 92 16.07 -25.35 2.09
N ILE A 93 16.10 -24.77 3.29
CA ILE A 93 15.25 -23.64 3.67
C ILE A 93 15.82 -22.36 3.05
N THR A 94 15.04 -21.75 2.16
CA THR A 94 15.37 -20.45 1.54
C THR A 94 14.49 -19.33 2.06
N THR A 95 13.32 -19.64 2.60
CA THR A 95 12.39 -18.64 3.14
C THR A 95 11.86 -19.11 4.49
N LEU A 96 11.99 -18.26 5.51
CA LEU A 96 11.48 -18.50 6.86
C LEU A 96 10.60 -17.35 7.28
N HIS A 97 9.39 -17.68 7.75
CA HIS A 97 8.46 -16.72 8.33
C HIS A 97 8.36 -16.93 9.83
N PHE A 98 7.95 -15.88 10.55
CA PHE A 98 7.53 -16.00 11.92
C PHE A 98 6.07 -16.46 11.95
N GLN A 99 5.77 -17.40 12.84
CA GLN A 99 4.54 -18.21 12.88
C GLN A 99 3.20 -17.47 12.68
N SER A 100 3.14 -16.19 13.05
CA SER A 100 1.98 -15.28 12.93
C SER A 100 1.73 -14.73 11.52
N THR A 101 2.76 -14.62 10.68
CA THR A 101 2.71 -13.88 9.39
C THR A 101 2.36 -14.75 8.18
N TRP A 102 2.35 -16.07 8.34
CA TRP A 102 2.07 -16.98 7.25
C TRP A 102 0.58 -16.97 6.86
N LYS A 103 0.20 -16.12 5.90
CA LYS A 103 -1.19 -15.96 5.41
C LYS A 103 -1.62 -17.02 4.37
N ARG A 104 -0.70 -17.85 3.85
CA ARG A 104 -0.99 -18.80 2.76
C ARG A 104 -1.83 -20.01 3.17
N HIS A 105 -1.94 -20.31 4.45
CA HIS A 105 -2.78 -21.42 4.92
C HIS A 105 -3.49 -21.02 6.22
N GLY A 106 -4.83 -21.01 6.19
CA GLY A 106 -5.64 -20.82 7.39
C GLY A 106 -5.16 -21.73 8.53
N ARG A 107 -4.80 -21.11 9.66
CA ARG A 107 -4.38 -21.73 10.93
C ARG A 107 -3.39 -22.89 10.76
N ALA A 108 -2.11 -22.58 10.54
CA ALA A 108 -1.05 -23.55 10.78
C ALA A 108 -1.12 -24.03 12.26
N ARG A 109 -1.44 -25.32 12.47
CA ARG A 109 -1.61 -25.96 13.79
C ARG A 109 -0.27 -26.28 14.49
N PHE A 110 0.75 -25.45 14.31
CA PHE A 110 2.03 -25.66 14.99
C PHE A 110 2.01 -24.97 16.36
N LEU A 111 2.67 -25.59 17.34
CA LEU A 111 2.87 -24.97 18.65
C LEU A 111 3.83 -23.80 18.52
N THR A 112 3.54 -22.70 19.24
CA THR A 112 4.44 -21.56 19.37
C THR A 112 5.66 -21.95 20.21
N ILE A 113 6.85 -21.56 19.74
CA ILE A 113 8.11 -21.80 20.46
C ILE A 113 8.17 -20.86 21.66
N SER A 114 8.45 -21.38 22.86
CA SER A 114 8.54 -20.52 24.04
C SER A 114 9.77 -19.59 23.99
N PRO A 115 9.74 -18.41 24.65
CA PRO A 115 10.92 -17.54 24.74
C PRO A 115 12.14 -18.25 25.35
N THR A 116 11.93 -19.13 26.34
CA THR A 116 12.98 -19.96 26.95
C THR A 116 13.61 -20.94 25.96
N ALA A 117 12.82 -21.49 25.05
CA ALA A 117 13.32 -22.37 24.00
C ALA A 117 14.16 -21.58 22.98
N PHE A 118 13.75 -20.37 22.58
CA PHE A 118 14.59 -19.49 21.76
C PHE A 118 15.93 -19.17 22.43
N ALA A 119 15.92 -18.82 23.72
CA ALA A 119 17.15 -18.59 24.48
C ALA A 119 18.07 -19.82 24.52
N THR A 120 17.49 -21.01 24.58
CA THR A 120 18.23 -22.28 24.59
C THR A 120 18.79 -22.62 23.20
N LEU A 121 18.04 -22.33 22.13
CA LEU A 121 18.51 -22.46 20.75
C LEU A 121 19.66 -21.50 20.46
N ALA A 122 19.52 -20.22 20.82
CA ALA A 122 20.55 -19.20 20.57
C ALA A 122 21.91 -19.57 21.19
N ARG A 123 21.91 -20.19 22.39
CA ARG A 123 23.13 -20.62 23.09
C ARG A 123 23.74 -21.93 22.59
N SER A 124 22.93 -22.80 21.98
CA SER A 124 23.34 -24.16 21.61
C SER A 124 23.80 -24.29 20.16
N ILE A 125 23.46 -23.34 19.30
CA ILE A 125 23.91 -23.32 17.90
C ILE A 125 25.39 -22.93 17.87
N SER A 126 26.26 -23.90 17.61
CA SER A 126 27.71 -23.70 17.44
C SER A 126 28.09 -23.14 16.06
N ALA A 127 27.19 -23.24 15.09
CA ALA A 127 27.41 -22.74 13.73
C ALA A 127 27.21 -21.22 13.63
N ASP A 128 27.89 -20.59 12.67
CA ASP A 128 27.71 -19.16 12.36
C ASP A 128 26.27 -18.81 11.97
N CYS A 129 25.55 -19.75 11.37
CA CYS A 129 24.16 -19.60 10.95
C CYS A 129 23.45 -20.96 10.95
N LEU A 130 22.22 -21.00 11.46
CA LEU A 130 21.39 -22.21 11.45
C LEU A 130 20.89 -22.55 10.04
N LEU A 131 20.57 -21.54 9.24
CA LEU A 131 19.95 -21.66 7.92
C LEU A 131 20.86 -21.08 6.84
N PRO A 132 21.88 -21.83 6.37
CA PRO A 132 22.96 -21.28 5.56
C PRO A 132 22.54 -20.77 4.17
N ASN A 133 21.40 -21.25 3.64
CA ASN A 133 20.88 -20.88 2.32
C ASN A 133 19.66 -19.94 2.40
N LEU A 134 19.40 -19.35 3.57
CA LEU A 134 18.26 -18.46 3.78
C LEU A 134 18.38 -17.22 2.89
N ARG A 135 17.31 -16.91 2.15
CA ARG A 135 17.19 -15.79 1.22
C ARG A 135 16.14 -14.78 1.65
N ALA A 136 15.10 -15.21 2.34
CA ALA A 136 14.06 -14.35 2.88
C ALA A 136 13.75 -14.71 4.33
N LEU A 137 13.76 -13.70 5.20
CA LEU A 137 13.42 -13.83 6.62
C LEU A 137 12.36 -12.80 6.97
N THR A 138 11.24 -13.26 7.52
CA THR A 138 10.23 -12.41 8.15
C THR A 138 10.18 -12.72 9.64
N TRP A 139 10.53 -11.74 10.46
CA TRP A 139 10.57 -11.86 11.92
C TRP A 139 9.55 -10.92 12.56
N ASP A 140 8.46 -11.50 13.05
CA ASP A 140 7.28 -10.80 13.57
C ASP A 140 6.74 -11.47 14.85
N PRO A 141 7.46 -11.34 15.98
CA PRO A 141 7.01 -11.89 17.25
C PRO A 141 5.74 -11.16 17.74
N PRO A 142 4.80 -11.86 18.42
CA PRO A 142 3.61 -11.23 18.98
C PRO A 142 3.97 -10.14 20.01
N TYR A 143 3.13 -9.11 20.09
CA TYR A 143 3.27 -8.00 21.03
C TYR A 143 3.43 -8.49 22.47
N GLY A 144 4.44 -7.96 23.17
CA GLY A 144 4.65 -8.18 24.61
C GLY A 144 5.49 -9.40 24.99
N GLU A 145 6.09 -10.12 24.03
CA GLU A 145 6.99 -11.26 24.32
C GLU A 145 8.49 -10.88 24.37
N ASP A 146 9.26 -11.68 25.13
CA ASP A 146 10.55 -11.37 25.73
C ASP A 146 11.77 -11.20 24.79
N GLU A 147 12.78 -10.47 25.28
CA GLU A 147 14.14 -10.25 24.72
C GLU A 147 14.83 -11.45 24.02
N PRO A 148 14.80 -12.69 24.55
CA PRO A 148 15.60 -13.79 24.00
C PRO A 148 15.18 -14.24 22.61
N MET A 149 13.93 -13.95 22.21
CA MET A 149 13.41 -14.28 20.90
C MET A 149 14.06 -13.42 19.81
N PHE A 150 14.23 -12.12 20.07
CA PHE A 150 14.83 -11.21 19.08
C PHE A 150 16.32 -11.50 18.88
N SER A 151 17.05 -11.86 19.94
CA SER A 151 18.47 -12.29 19.85
C SER A 151 18.68 -13.48 18.92
N PHE A 152 17.67 -14.33 18.72
CA PHE A 152 17.77 -15.48 17.83
C PHE A 152 17.96 -15.10 16.35
N VAL A 153 17.53 -13.89 15.95
CA VAL A 153 17.69 -13.38 14.58
C VAL A 153 19.15 -13.41 14.14
N GLU A 154 20.10 -13.16 15.04
CA GLU A 154 21.54 -13.20 14.77
C GLU A 154 21.98 -14.56 14.19
N LYS A 155 21.39 -15.66 14.67
CA LYS A 155 21.66 -17.03 14.20
C LYS A 155 21.03 -17.36 12.86
N LEU A 156 20.20 -16.46 12.31
CA LEU A 156 19.54 -16.59 11.02
C LEU A 156 20.12 -15.64 9.96
N LEU A 157 21.12 -14.81 10.31
CA LEU A 157 21.79 -13.89 9.39
C LEU A 157 22.72 -14.63 8.43
N ALA A 158 22.13 -15.23 7.40
CA ALA A 158 22.84 -15.91 6.32
C ALA A 158 23.39 -14.91 5.29
N ARG A 159 24.60 -15.15 4.76
CA ARG A 159 25.18 -14.34 3.68
C ARG A 159 24.31 -14.30 2.41
N SER A 160 23.48 -15.31 2.19
CA SER A 160 22.57 -15.41 1.05
C SER A 160 21.28 -14.60 1.21
N LEU A 161 21.08 -13.92 2.35
CA LEU A 161 19.87 -13.18 2.65
C LEU A 161 19.69 -12.00 1.68
N ARG A 162 18.50 -11.92 1.07
CA ARG A 162 18.09 -10.92 0.08
C ARG A 162 16.89 -10.11 0.53
N SER A 163 16.00 -10.71 1.33
CA SER A 163 14.81 -10.06 1.88
C SER A 163 14.83 -10.23 3.39
N LEU A 164 14.65 -9.13 4.11
CA LEU A 164 14.60 -9.14 5.57
C LEU A 164 13.48 -8.22 6.04
N THR A 165 12.54 -8.77 6.81
CA THR A 165 11.51 -8.03 7.52
C THR A 165 11.71 -8.21 9.02
N LEU A 166 11.91 -7.10 9.75
CA LEU A 166 12.09 -7.08 11.20
C LEU A 166 11.03 -6.19 11.85
N ARG A 167 10.30 -6.71 12.83
CA ARG A 167 9.39 -5.93 13.67
C ARG A 167 9.97 -5.73 15.06
N VAL A 168 10.21 -4.47 15.41
CA VAL A 168 10.82 -3.99 16.64
C VAL A 168 9.80 -3.18 17.43
N LEU A 169 8.95 -3.88 18.18
CA LEU A 169 7.70 -3.33 18.73
C LEU A 169 7.78 -2.98 20.24
N THR A 170 8.92 -3.23 20.90
CA THR A 170 9.05 -2.98 22.34
C THR A 170 10.39 -2.33 22.68
N ALA A 171 10.39 -1.46 23.68
CA ALA A 171 11.61 -0.85 24.23
C ALA A 171 12.57 -1.89 24.87
N SER A 172 12.10 -3.11 25.12
CA SER A 172 12.89 -4.21 25.69
C SER A 172 13.75 -4.95 24.66
N GLN A 173 13.69 -4.63 23.36
CA GLN A 173 14.53 -5.25 22.33
C GLN A 173 15.94 -4.63 22.29
N VAL A 174 16.65 -4.70 23.42
CA VAL A 174 18.07 -4.30 23.58
C VAL A 174 19.00 -4.87 22.49
N PRO A 175 18.80 -6.09 21.94
CA PRO A 175 19.67 -6.64 20.89
C PRO A 175 19.50 -5.97 19.51
N ALA A 176 18.43 -5.20 19.29
CA ALA A 176 18.09 -4.67 17.97
C ALA A 176 19.19 -3.79 17.34
N PRO A 177 19.77 -2.79 18.04
CA PRO A 177 20.86 -1.99 17.49
C PRO A 177 22.06 -2.82 17.07
N HIS A 178 22.42 -3.84 17.87
CA HIS A 178 23.53 -4.73 17.58
C HIS A 178 23.28 -5.53 16.28
N ILE A 179 22.12 -6.17 16.17
CA ILE A 179 21.73 -6.96 15.00
C ILE A 179 21.71 -6.08 13.74
N LEU A 180 21.13 -4.88 13.82
CA LEU A 180 21.07 -3.93 12.70
C LEU A 180 22.47 -3.53 12.21
N ARG A 181 23.40 -3.26 13.12
CA ARG A 181 24.80 -2.93 12.80
C ARG A 181 25.57 -4.11 12.20
N LEU A 182 25.18 -5.34 12.49
CA LEU A 182 25.77 -6.54 11.88
C LEU A 182 25.32 -6.77 10.43
N LEU A 183 24.11 -6.32 10.06
CA LEU A 183 23.51 -6.61 8.75
C LEU A 183 24.42 -6.27 7.56
N PRO A 184 25.06 -5.09 7.47
CA PRO A 184 25.90 -4.76 6.31
C PRO A 184 27.11 -5.69 6.13
N SER A 185 27.63 -6.24 7.23
CA SER A 185 28.80 -7.14 7.19
C SER A 185 28.43 -8.61 7.00
N ARG A 186 27.31 -9.05 7.57
CA ARG A 186 26.86 -10.45 7.53
C ARG A 186 25.99 -10.76 6.32
N CYS A 187 25.19 -9.79 5.87
CA CYS A 187 24.18 -9.94 4.84
C CYS A 187 24.30 -8.83 3.77
N PRO A 188 25.44 -8.66 3.09
CA PRO A 188 25.65 -7.55 2.14
C PRO A 188 24.76 -7.63 0.88
N SER A 189 24.12 -8.77 0.62
CA SER A 189 23.28 -9.01 -0.56
C SER A 189 21.79 -8.68 -0.35
N ILE A 190 21.42 -8.03 0.75
CA ILE A 190 20.06 -7.58 1.00
C ILE A 190 19.62 -6.60 -0.10
N ARG A 191 18.45 -6.88 -0.67
CA ARG A 191 17.77 -6.09 -1.71
C ARG A 191 16.45 -5.53 -1.23
N SER A 192 15.77 -6.22 -0.33
CA SER A 192 14.52 -5.78 0.28
C SER A 192 14.70 -5.77 1.79
N PHE A 193 14.53 -4.60 2.41
CA PHE A 193 14.66 -4.40 3.85
C PHE A 193 13.40 -3.69 4.35
N VAL A 194 12.67 -4.38 5.23
CA VAL A 194 11.49 -3.87 5.90
C VAL A 194 11.80 -3.83 7.39
N ILE A 195 11.67 -2.67 8.01
CA ILE A 195 11.76 -2.52 9.46
C ILE A 195 10.57 -1.74 10.00
N GLU A 196 9.87 -2.34 10.96
CA GLU A 196 8.77 -1.72 11.67
C GLU A 196 9.23 -1.42 13.09
N TYR A 197 9.45 -0.14 13.42
CA TYR A 197 9.93 0.26 14.73
C TYR A 197 8.91 1.17 15.46
N GLU A 198 8.39 0.69 16.59
CA GLU A 198 7.42 1.41 17.42
C GLU A 198 8.05 1.82 18.77
N GLY A 199 9.11 2.64 18.75
CA GLY A 199 9.74 3.12 19.99
C GLY A 199 10.58 4.38 19.82
N THR A 200 11.04 4.99 20.90
CA THR A 200 11.76 6.29 20.89
C THR A 200 13.26 6.18 21.18
N ASN A 201 13.84 4.98 21.07
CA ASN A 201 15.25 4.73 21.33
C ASN A 201 16.12 5.27 20.18
N GLU A 202 16.94 6.27 20.51
CA GLU A 202 17.88 6.90 19.58
C GLU A 202 18.92 5.91 19.03
N ASP A 203 19.40 4.95 19.83
CA ASP A 203 20.40 3.97 19.39
C ASP A 203 19.85 3.01 18.33
N ILE A 204 18.57 2.63 18.44
CA ILE A 204 17.88 1.85 17.39
C ILE A 204 17.77 2.69 16.12
N SER A 205 17.35 3.94 16.26
CA SER A 205 17.19 4.89 15.16
C SER A 205 18.51 5.10 14.38
N ASP A 206 19.59 5.31 15.11
CA ASP A 206 20.94 5.48 14.54
C ASP A 206 21.43 4.18 13.89
N ALA A 207 21.15 3.02 14.49
CA ALA A 207 21.49 1.73 13.90
C ALA A 207 20.73 1.46 12.60
N ILE A 208 19.48 1.94 12.46
CA ILE A 208 18.72 1.88 11.21
C ILE A 208 19.36 2.79 10.15
N ALA A 209 19.72 4.03 10.50
CA ALA A 209 20.42 4.93 9.58
C ALA A 209 21.76 4.34 9.11
N GLU A 210 22.54 3.79 10.04
CA GLU A 210 23.84 3.18 9.76
C GLU A 210 23.70 1.94 8.88
N CYS A 211 22.71 1.07 9.14
CA CYS A 211 22.54 -0.15 8.37
C CYS A 211 22.06 0.17 6.94
N THR A 212 21.04 1.02 6.80
CA THR A 212 20.46 1.37 5.49
C THR A 212 21.47 2.10 4.60
N SER A 213 22.30 2.99 5.15
CA SER A 213 23.34 3.70 4.38
C SER A 213 24.46 2.80 3.84
N ARG A 214 24.68 1.63 4.46
CA ARG A 214 25.73 0.67 4.07
C ARG A 214 25.23 -0.46 3.17
N LEU A 215 23.92 -0.70 3.09
CA LEU A 215 23.31 -1.71 2.22
C LEU A 215 23.21 -1.19 0.77
N ARG A 216 24.33 -1.21 0.05
CA ARG A 216 24.46 -0.63 -1.30
C ARG A 216 23.60 -1.28 -2.40
N HIS A 217 23.13 -2.51 -2.18
CA HIS A 217 22.30 -3.26 -3.13
C HIS A 217 20.81 -3.19 -2.85
N LEU A 218 20.40 -2.30 -1.96
CA LEU A 218 19.02 -2.14 -1.56
C LEU A 218 18.19 -1.57 -2.71
N ARG A 219 17.10 -2.27 -3.03
CA ARG A 219 16.11 -1.91 -4.07
C ARG A 219 14.77 -1.53 -3.47
N GLU A 220 14.40 -2.18 -2.38
CA GLU A 220 13.15 -1.94 -1.66
C GLU A 220 13.53 -1.64 -0.22
N CYS A 221 13.07 -0.50 0.29
CA CYS A 221 13.29 -0.08 1.65
C CYS A 221 11.96 0.38 2.23
N GLU A 222 11.50 -0.32 3.27
CA GLU A 222 10.29 0.05 4.00
C GLU A 222 10.64 0.25 5.47
N VAL A 223 10.38 1.43 5.97
CA VAL A 223 10.95 1.88 7.23
C VAL A 223 9.90 2.65 8.00
N TYR A 224 9.36 2.04 9.05
CA TYR A 224 8.47 2.70 10.00
C TYR A 224 9.31 3.17 11.17
N ILE A 225 9.44 4.48 11.35
CA ILE A 225 10.23 5.03 12.46
C ILE A 225 9.59 6.29 13.01
N PRO A 226 9.60 6.47 14.33
CA PRO A 226 9.46 7.81 14.93
C PRO A 226 10.80 8.59 14.96
N ALA A 227 11.83 8.19 14.20
CA ALA A 227 13.18 8.69 14.40
C ALA A 227 13.47 10.09 13.82
N PRO A 228 14.06 10.98 14.61
CA PRO A 228 14.59 12.26 14.14
C PRO A 228 15.83 12.13 13.22
N ASN A 229 16.55 10.99 13.26
CA ASN A 229 17.90 10.86 12.68
C ASN A 229 18.01 10.02 11.40
N VAL A 230 16.95 9.32 10.97
CA VAL A 230 16.99 8.69 9.63
C VAL A 230 16.75 9.78 8.60
N THR A 231 17.83 10.48 8.26
CA THR A 231 17.78 11.46 7.20
C THR A 231 17.52 10.72 5.89
N LEU A 232 16.40 11.03 5.25
CA LEU A 232 16.06 10.58 3.89
C LEU A 232 17.21 10.85 2.91
N ASN A 233 18.08 11.81 3.22
CA ASN A 233 19.34 12.10 2.52
C ASN A 233 20.25 10.88 2.36
N HIS A 234 20.36 9.99 3.35
CA HIS A 234 21.18 8.78 3.23
C HIS A 234 20.56 7.77 2.26
N LEU A 235 19.24 7.57 2.36
CA LEU A 235 18.49 6.71 1.44
C LEU A 235 18.48 7.28 0.01
N ALA A 236 18.47 8.61 -0.13
CA ALA A 236 18.56 9.31 -1.41
C ALA A 236 19.87 9.01 -2.17
N SER A 237 20.94 8.64 -1.46
CA SER A 237 22.24 8.30 -2.04
C SER A 237 22.35 6.84 -2.51
N LEU A 238 21.32 6.02 -2.32
CA LEU A 238 21.32 4.62 -2.73
C LEU A 238 21.04 4.51 -4.25
N PRO A 239 21.98 3.99 -5.05
CA PRO A 239 21.88 4.05 -6.51
C PRO A 239 20.83 3.09 -7.09
N ASP A 240 20.60 1.96 -6.42
CA ASP A 240 19.73 0.88 -6.89
C ASP A 240 18.32 0.93 -6.27
N LEU A 241 18.01 1.96 -5.46
CA LEU A 241 16.75 2.04 -4.72
C LEU A 241 15.59 2.35 -5.67
N GLN A 242 14.66 1.40 -5.77
CA GLN A 242 13.49 1.42 -6.67
C GLN A 242 12.19 1.72 -5.93
N SER A 243 12.02 1.21 -4.71
CA SER A 243 10.84 1.46 -3.88
C SER A 243 11.27 1.93 -2.50
N LEU A 244 10.75 3.08 -2.09
CA LEU A 244 10.96 3.64 -0.76
C LEU A 244 9.61 3.87 -0.10
N THR A 245 9.41 3.24 1.05
CA THR A 245 8.28 3.49 1.91
C THR A 245 8.79 3.93 3.27
N ALA A 246 8.44 5.14 3.70
CA ALA A 246 8.88 5.70 4.98
C ALA A 246 7.66 6.24 5.75
N TRP A 247 7.34 5.57 6.85
CA TRP A 247 6.20 5.91 7.69
C TRP A 247 6.68 6.56 8.99
N GLN A 248 6.27 7.80 9.22
CA GLN A 248 6.47 8.46 10.52
C GLN A 248 5.27 8.17 11.42
N CYS A 249 5.52 7.64 12.64
CA CYS A 249 4.46 7.43 13.62
C CYS A 249 4.07 8.76 14.29
N PRO A 250 2.78 9.15 14.34
CA PRO A 250 2.32 10.44 14.85
C PRO A 250 2.35 10.59 16.38
N THR A 251 2.71 9.55 17.14
CA THR A 251 2.33 9.40 18.55
C THR A 251 3.14 10.19 19.59
N TYR A 252 4.19 10.94 19.23
CA TYR A 252 4.93 11.73 20.24
C TYR A 252 5.27 13.15 19.80
N PRO A 253 4.62 14.19 20.38
CA PRO A 253 4.82 15.61 20.04
C PRO A 253 6.16 16.20 20.51
N ALA A 254 7.11 15.38 20.99
CA ALA A 254 8.29 15.83 21.72
C ALA A 254 9.62 15.72 20.97
N TYR A 255 9.65 15.23 19.72
CA TYR A 255 10.91 14.97 19.01
C TYR A 255 11.12 15.85 17.75
N PRO A 256 12.37 16.24 17.46
CA PRO A 256 12.70 17.07 16.31
C PRO A 256 12.59 16.29 15.00
N ARG A 257 11.46 16.49 14.31
CA ARG A 257 11.22 16.63 12.86
C ARG A 257 12.19 15.97 11.86
N LEU A 258 11.63 15.41 10.77
CA LEU A 258 12.41 15.10 9.55
C LEU A 258 13.07 16.38 9.02
N LEU A 259 14.33 16.62 9.41
CA LEU A 259 15.13 17.72 8.91
C LEU A 259 15.76 17.28 7.59
N LEU A 260 15.12 17.65 6.48
CA LEU A 260 15.80 17.70 5.20
C LEU A 260 16.73 18.92 5.23
N HIS A 261 17.98 18.70 5.65
CA HIS A 261 19.00 19.71 5.44
C HIS A 261 19.17 19.94 3.93
N PRO A 262 19.28 21.19 3.46
CA PRO A 262 19.56 21.47 2.06
C PRO A 262 20.86 20.74 1.70
N ILE A 263 20.74 19.71 0.87
CA ILE A 263 21.88 18.96 0.40
C ILE A 263 22.70 19.94 -0.44
N SER A 264 23.90 20.27 0.04
CA SER A 264 24.87 21.02 -0.76
C SER A 264 25.02 20.31 -2.10
N SER A 265 24.87 21.06 -3.20
CA SER A 265 24.65 20.66 -4.60
C SER A 265 25.79 19.85 -5.25
N THR A 266 26.35 18.89 -4.51
CA THR A 266 27.57 18.14 -4.81
C THR A 266 27.34 16.63 -4.80
N VAL A 267 26.13 16.15 -4.47
CA VAL A 267 25.80 14.73 -4.51
C VAL A 267 25.41 14.33 -5.94
N PRO A 268 26.01 13.28 -6.52
CA PRO A 268 25.60 12.74 -7.81
C PRO A 268 24.20 12.12 -7.68
N SER A 269 23.23 12.64 -8.45
CA SER A 269 21.89 12.10 -8.71
C SER A 269 21.20 11.39 -7.52
N THR A 270 20.38 12.13 -6.77
CA THR A 270 19.61 11.58 -5.66
C THR A 270 18.39 10.81 -6.18
N PHE A 271 18.12 9.61 -5.62
CA PHE A 271 17.00 8.76 -6.04
C PHE A 271 16.95 8.47 -7.56
N ALA A 272 18.09 8.20 -8.18
CA ALA A 272 18.20 8.04 -9.64
C ALA A 272 17.40 6.86 -10.23
N ALA A 273 17.21 5.78 -9.48
CA ALA A 273 16.51 4.56 -9.91
C ALA A 273 15.09 4.42 -9.32
N LEU A 274 14.59 5.45 -8.62
CA LEU A 274 13.36 5.35 -7.85
C LEU A 274 12.13 5.24 -8.75
N GLN A 275 11.33 4.20 -8.55
CA GLN A 275 10.08 3.95 -9.27
C GLN A 275 8.86 4.26 -8.40
N GLU A 276 8.96 4.04 -7.10
CA GLU A 276 7.86 4.22 -6.16
C GLU A 276 8.36 4.88 -4.88
N ILE A 277 7.63 5.91 -4.43
CA ILE A 277 7.90 6.57 -3.16
C ILE A 277 6.60 6.77 -2.40
N SER A 278 6.57 6.32 -1.15
CA SER A 278 5.48 6.55 -0.22
C SER A 278 6.06 7.09 1.08
N VAL A 279 5.76 8.35 1.41
CA VAL A 279 6.32 9.00 2.61
C VAL A 279 5.23 9.67 3.40
N ARG A 280 5.16 9.32 4.69
CA ARG A 280 4.37 10.03 5.68
C ARG A 280 5.28 10.97 6.46
N THR A 281 4.95 12.26 6.44
CA THR A 281 5.74 13.34 7.05
C THR A 281 4.92 14.13 8.06
N GLU A 282 5.59 14.95 8.87
CA GLU A 282 4.90 15.90 9.74
C GLU A 282 4.25 17.03 8.91
N HIS A 283 4.95 17.62 7.93
CA HIS A 283 4.46 18.76 7.16
C HIS A 283 4.85 18.66 5.67
N ILE A 284 4.00 19.20 4.79
CA ILE A 284 4.16 19.13 3.32
C ILE A 284 5.47 19.73 2.78
N THR A 285 6.15 20.59 3.54
CA THR A 285 7.47 21.14 3.15
C THR A 285 8.52 20.04 3.04
N ALA A 286 8.42 18.97 3.84
CA ALA A 286 9.28 17.81 3.70
C ALA A 286 9.02 17.07 2.37
N CYS A 287 7.75 16.90 2.01
CA CYS A 287 7.35 16.36 0.71
C CYS A 287 7.87 17.21 -0.46
N THR A 288 7.82 18.54 -0.31
CA THR A 288 8.35 19.49 -1.31
C THR A 288 9.86 19.31 -1.52
N ALA A 289 10.62 19.21 -0.43
CA ALA A 289 12.05 18.97 -0.51
C ALA A 289 12.37 17.58 -1.10
N LEU A 290 11.57 16.55 -0.81
CA LEU A 290 11.71 15.24 -1.45
C LEU A 290 11.44 15.30 -2.95
N ALA A 291 10.39 15.99 -3.38
CA ALA A 291 10.10 16.19 -4.80
C ALA A 291 11.29 16.83 -5.54
N CYS A 292 11.96 17.80 -4.91
CA CYS A 292 13.19 18.41 -5.45
C CYS A 292 14.40 17.47 -5.50
N LEU A 293 14.42 16.40 -4.70
CA LEU A 293 15.51 15.42 -4.65
C LEU A 293 15.33 14.26 -5.64
N ILE A 294 14.16 14.07 -6.23
CA ILE A 294 13.90 12.95 -7.13
C ILE A 294 14.50 13.25 -8.52
N ASP A 295 15.65 12.64 -8.83
CA ASP A 295 16.26 12.69 -10.17
C ASP A 295 15.85 11.51 -11.08
N SER A 296 14.96 10.62 -10.63
CA SER A 296 14.55 9.44 -11.39
C SER A 296 13.82 9.77 -12.70
N HIS A 297 14.13 9.01 -13.75
CA HIS A 297 13.40 9.01 -15.03
C HIS A 297 12.32 7.91 -15.11
N GLU A 298 12.25 7.03 -14.11
CA GLU A 298 11.37 5.86 -14.07
C GLU A 298 10.32 5.94 -12.95
N ILE A 299 10.13 7.12 -12.34
CA ILE A 299 9.16 7.31 -11.25
C ILE A 299 7.73 7.06 -11.76
N LYS A 300 7.03 6.10 -11.14
CA LYS A 300 5.68 5.64 -11.48
C LYS A 300 4.66 6.03 -10.42
N SER A 301 5.04 6.02 -9.15
CA SER A 301 4.13 6.30 -8.04
C SER A 301 4.76 7.25 -7.02
N ILE A 302 4.04 8.31 -6.67
CA ILE A 302 4.37 9.21 -5.57
C ILE A 302 3.17 9.30 -4.63
N THR A 303 3.36 8.92 -3.38
CA THR A 303 2.38 9.06 -2.30
C THR A 303 2.99 9.88 -1.18
N PHE A 304 2.42 11.06 -0.94
CA PHE A 304 2.84 11.96 0.11
C PHE A 304 1.71 12.16 1.11
N THR A 305 1.97 11.76 2.35
CA THR A 305 1.04 11.94 3.46
C THR A 305 1.64 12.91 4.47
N TYR A 306 0.85 13.85 5.02
CA TYR A 306 1.35 14.80 6.01
C TYR A 306 0.36 15.05 7.16
N SER A 307 0.86 15.29 8.38
CA SER A 307 0.02 15.28 9.60
C SER A 307 -0.30 16.67 10.16
N GLN A 308 0.53 17.68 9.88
CA GLN A 308 0.29 19.07 10.26
C GLN A 308 -0.35 19.80 9.10
N TRP A 309 -1.45 20.47 9.39
CA TRP A 309 -2.16 21.24 8.38
C TRP A 309 -1.22 22.26 7.72
N ALA A 310 -1.38 22.41 6.41
CA ALA A 310 -0.62 23.34 5.59
C ALA A 310 -1.56 24.22 4.77
N SER A 311 -1.18 25.48 4.56
CA SER A 311 -1.94 26.38 3.69
C SER A 311 -1.73 26.05 2.21
N ALA A 312 -2.62 26.57 1.35
CA ALA A 312 -2.55 26.41 -0.10
C ALA A 312 -1.22 26.89 -0.72
N SER A 313 -0.51 27.84 -0.09
CA SER A 313 0.80 28.29 -0.58
C SER A 313 1.87 27.21 -0.52
N PHE A 314 1.89 26.39 0.54
CA PHE A 314 2.84 25.29 0.66
C PHE A 314 2.48 24.12 -0.27
N LEU A 315 1.19 23.84 -0.45
CA LEU A 315 0.71 22.87 -1.44
C LEU A 315 1.12 23.27 -2.86
N ARG A 316 1.02 24.56 -3.19
CA ARG A 316 1.49 25.11 -4.46
C ARG A 316 2.99 24.95 -4.67
N GLU A 317 3.79 25.13 -3.63
CA GLU A 317 5.24 24.90 -3.70
C GLU A 317 5.55 23.42 -3.96
N CYS A 318 4.86 22.51 -3.28
CA CYS A 318 4.96 21.07 -3.52
C CYS A 318 4.57 20.70 -4.97
N ALA A 319 3.44 21.21 -5.45
CA ALA A 319 2.96 20.95 -6.81
C ALA A 319 3.93 21.48 -7.89
N ARG A 320 4.54 22.65 -7.66
CA ARG A 320 5.60 23.18 -8.54
C ARG A 320 6.86 22.34 -8.51
N ALA A 321 7.29 21.88 -7.34
CA ALA A 321 8.44 20.99 -7.23
C ALA A 321 8.20 19.69 -8.02
N LEU A 322 7.01 19.09 -7.89
CA LEU A 322 6.61 17.91 -8.64
C LEU A 322 6.54 18.17 -10.16
N SER A 323 6.08 19.34 -10.60
CA SER A 323 6.02 19.64 -12.04
C SER A 323 7.40 19.73 -12.70
N HIS A 324 8.47 19.81 -11.93
CA HIS A 324 9.86 19.83 -12.40
C HIS A 324 10.54 18.45 -12.43
N LEU A 325 9.80 17.37 -12.14
CA LEU A 325 10.33 16.01 -12.31
C LEU A 325 10.84 15.80 -13.74
N ARG A 326 11.97 15.10 -13.88
CA ARG A 326 12.69 14.96 -15.17
C ARG A 326 11.86 14.29 -16.27
N ASN A 327 10.99 13.37 -15.89
CA ASN A 327 10.13 12.65 -16.82
C ASN A 327 8.68 12.62 -16.31
N PRO A 328 7.86 13.65 -16.60
CA PRO A 328 6.47 13.67 -16.16
C PRO A 328 5.61 12.58 -16.82
N THR A 329 6.07 12.00 -17.93
CA THR A 329 5.31 10.97 -18.65
C THR A 329 5.44 9.57 -18.04
N SER A 330 6.36 9.35 -17.09
CA SER A 330 6.48 8.05 -16.40
C SER A 330 5.51 7.91 -15.23
N LEU A 331 5.04 9.03 -14.66
CA LEU A 331 4.20 9.02 -13.48
C LEU A 331 2.79 8.52 -13.81
N THR A 332 2.37 7.45 -13.14
CA THR A 332 1.06 6.81 -13.30
C THR A 332 0.17 7.00 -12.09
N SER A 333 0.74 7.23 -10.91
CA SER A 333 0.01 7.44 -9.66
C SER A 333 0.59 8.61 -8.89
N LEU A 334 -0.27 9.55 -8.49
CA LEU A 334 0.08 10.66 -7.62
C LEU A 334 -0.99 10.80 -6.53
N SER A 335 -0.56 10.71 -5.28
CA SER A 335 -1.40 10.91 -4.10
C SER A 335 -0.74 11.92 -3.16
N ILE A 336 -1.47 12.96 -2.78
CA ILE A 336 -1.07 13.93 -1.76
C ILE A 336 -2.24 14.06 -0.78
N ALA A 337 -2.07 13.56 0.44
CA ALA A 337 -3.13 13.45 1.41
C ALA A 337 -2.73 13.95 2.80
N PHE A 338 -3.69 14.50 3.52
CA PHE A 338 -3.59 14.84 4.93
C PHE A 338 -3.86 13.60 5.79
N ASP A 339 -3.19 13.56 6.92
CA ASP A 339 -3.32 12.57 7.98
C ASP A 339 -4.75 12.37 8.50
N LYS A 340 -5.46 11.31 8.10
CA LYS A 340 -6.77 10.97 8.70
C LYS A 340 -6.69 10.72 10.21
N ASP A 341 -5.56 10.22 10.71
CA ASP A 341 -5.33 9.98 12.14
C ASP A 341 -4.76 11.24 12.85
N ALA A 342 -4.49 12.33 12.13
CA ALA A 342 -3.92 13.53 12.70
C ALA A 342 -4.99 14.42 13.35
N ASN A 343 -4.69 14.95 14.54
CA ASN A 343 -5.57 15.91 15.20
C ASN A 343 -5.68 17.20 14.38
N THR A 344 -6.89 17.51 13.93
CA THR A 344 -7.16 18.72 13.16
C THR A 344 -7.42 19.89 14.11
N PRO A 345 -6.63 20.99 14.07
CA PRO A 345 -6.89 22.12 14.94
C PRO A 345 -8.23 22.77 14.59
N ILE A 346 -9.00 23.11 15.62
CA ILE A 346 -10.40 23.58 15.52
C ILE A 346 -10.50 24.96 14.83
N ASP A 347 -9.41 25.75 14.84
CA ASP A 347 -9.40 27.17 14.41
C ASP A 347 -8.46 27.45 13.21
N MET A 348 -8.32 26.52 12.26
CA MET A 348 -7.48 26.78 11.08
C MET A 348 -8.23 27.62 10.04
N PRO A 349 -7.58 28.61 9.41
CA PRO A 349 -8.19 29.44 8.38
C PRO A 349 -8.59 28.62 7.13
N ASP A 350 -9.61 29.12 6.44
CA ASP A 350 -10.01 28.92 5.04
C ASP A 350 -8.87 28.74 4.03
N ALA A 351 -8.08 27.66 4.06
CA ALA A 351 -7.19 27.37 2.93
C ALA A 351 -8.01 26.85 1.76
N VAL A 352 -7.92 27.59 0.66
CA VAL A 352 -8.62 27.26 -0.59
C VAL A 352 -7.59 26.83 -1.63
N VAL A 353 -7.76 25.62 -2.13
CA VAL A 353 -7.00 25.05 -3.25
C VAL A 353 -7.63 25.57 -4.54
N ASP A 354 -6.90 26.42 -5.23
CA ASP A 354 -7.30 27.00 -6.51
C ASP A 354 -6.57 26.34 -7.69
N ASP A 355 -6.83 26.86 -8.89
CA ASP A 355 -6.18 26.42 -10.12
C ASP A 355 -4.64 26.50 -10.07
N ARG A 356 -4.07 27.41 -9.27
CA ARG A 356 -2.61 27.60 -9.15
C ARG A 356 -1.91 26.43 -8.49
N VAL A 357 -2.63 25.62 -7.72
CA VAL A 357 -2.12 24.39 -7.09
C VAL A 357 -2.18 23.22 -8.07
N LEU A 358 -3.30 23.07 -8.80
CA LEU A 358 -3.55 21.90 -9.64
C LEU A 358 -2.94 22.02 -11.05
N ARG A 359 -2.90 23.21 -11.65
CA ARG A 359 -2.36 23.43 -13.01
C ARG A 359 -0.92 22.91 -13.21
N PRO A 360 0.03 23.09 -12.27
CA PRO A 360 1.37 22.50 -12.40
C PRO A 360 1.37 20.97 -12.55
N LEU A 361 0.38 20.28 -11.98
CA LEU A 361 0.28 18.82 -12.01
C LEU A 361 -0.29 18.28 -13.33
N LEU A 362 -0.85 19.15 -14.19
CA LEU A 362 -1.38 18.75 -15.50
C LEU A 362 -0.29 18.26 -16.47
N VAL A 363 1.00 18.45 -16.15
CA VAL A 363 2.11 17.96 -16.96
C VAL A 363 2.20 16.42 -17.04
N PHE A 364 1.56 15.71 -16.09
CA PHE A 364 1.63 14.24 -15.98
C PHE A 364 0.65 13.54 -16.92
N THR A 365 0.98 13.42 -18.20
CA THR A 365 0.03 12.92 -19.22
C THR A 365 -0.27 11.42 -19.17
N SER A 366 0.50 10.65 -18.40
CA SER A 366 0.32 9.20 -18.23
C SER A 366 -0.41 8.82 -16.95
N LEU A 367 -0.95 9.80 -16.22
CA LEU A 367 -1.58 9.59 -14.93
C LEU A 367 -2.81 8.67 -15.06
N GLU A 368 -2.83 7.60 -14.27
CA GLU A 368 -3.94 6.66 -14.13
C GLU A 368 -4.70 6.90 -12.81
N THR A 369 -4.02 7.32 -11.75
CA THR A 369 -4.63 7.60 -10.45
C THR A 369 -4.15 8.94 -9.92
N PHE A 370 -5.10 9.81 -9.58
CA PHE A 370 -4.84 11.09 -8.92
C PHE A 370 -5.70 11.21 -7.67
N GLU A 371 -5.04 11.37 -6.51
CA GLU A 371 -5.66 11.61 -5.22
C GLU A 371 -5.08 12.90 -4.63
N PHE A 372 -5.96 13.83 -4.26
CA PHE A 372 -5.60 15.08 -3.62
C PHE A 372 -6.58 15.35 -2.48
N ASP A 373 -6.16 14.99 -1.27
CA ASP A 373 -6.91 15.15 -0.02
C ASP A 373 -6.13 16.03 0.96
N PRO A 374 -5.95 17.34 0.66
CA PRO A 374 -5.08 18.19 1.48
C PRO A 374 -5.71 18.65 2.80
N TYR A 375 -6.93 18.18 3.12
CA TYR A 375 -7.75 18.73 4.19
C TYR A 375 -7.92 20.27 4.06
N CYS A 376 -8.31 20.72 2.87
CA CYS A 376 -8.60 22.10 2.50
C CYS A 376 -9.93 22.20 1.71
N SER A 377 -10.45 23.42 1.50
CA SER A 377 -11.55 23.69 0.57
C SER A 377 -11.03 23.81 -0.87
N PHE A 378 -11.91 23.67 -1.86
CA PHE A 378 -11.56 23.84 -3.28
C PHE A 378 -12.22 25.07 -3.90
N ALA A 379 -11.54 25.67 -4.87
CA ALA A 379 -12.07 26.68 -5.80
C ALA A 379 -11.71 26.25 -7.22
N ILE A 380 -12.39 25.20 -7.70
CA ILE A 380 -12.22 24.65 -9.04
C ILE A 380 -13.43 25.04 -9.91
N ASP A 381 -13.21 25.15 -11.22
CA ASP A 381 -14.23 25.48 -12.20
C ASP A 381 -14.22 24.49 -13.38
N ASP A 382 -15.22 24.58 -14.25
CA ASP A 382 -15.35 23.72 -15.43
C ASP A 382 -14.13 23.79 -16.35
N ARG A 383 -13.48 24.96 -16.45
CA ARG A 383 -12.30 25.17 -17.30
C ARG A 383 -11.10 24.37 -16.83
N LEU A 384 -10.85 24.36 -15.52
CA LEU A 384 -9.78 23.55 -14.94
C LEU A 384 -10.04 22.05 -15.18
N MET A 385 -11.29 21.60 -15.07
CA MET A 385 -11.63 20.20 -15.30
C MET A 385 -11.55 19.80 -16.78
N GLU A 386 -11.89 20.71 -17.69
CA GLU A 386 -11.65 20.51 -19.13
C GLU A 386 -10.14 20.37 -19.43
N ASP A 387 -9.32 21.28 -18.89
CA ASP A 387 -7.86 21.20 -19.02
C ASP A 387 -7.31 19.88 -18.44
N ALA A 388 -7.80 19.46 -17.27
CA ALA A 388 -7.42 18.21 -16.64
C ALA A 388 -7.80 16.99 -17.49
N ALA A 389 -9.02 16.98 -18.04
CA ALA A 389 -9.51 15.90 -18.87
C ALA A 389 -8.67 15.72 -20.15
N VAL A 390 -8.29 16.83 -20.79
CA VAL A 390 -7.44 16.80 -22.00
C VAL A 390 -6.02 16.31 -21.68
N ASN A 391 -5.47 16.69 -20.54
CA ASN A 391 -4.10 16.33 -20.16
C ASN A 391 -3.98 14.95 -19.51
N TRP A 392 -5.06 14.36 -18.98
CA TRP A 392 -5.04 13.05 -18.31
C TRP A 392 -5.89 11.96 -19.03
N PRO A 393 -5.63 11.65 -20.30
CA PRO A 393 -6.47 10.73 -21.08
C PRO A 393 -6.47 9.27 -20.60
N ARG A 394 -5.54 8.90 -19.71
CA ARG A 394 -5.39 7.54 -19.17
C ARG A 394 -6.00 7.35 -17.78
N LEU A 395 -6.64 8.40 -17.25
CA LEU A 395 -7.15 8.43 -15.88
C LEU A 395 -8.17 7.32 -15.61
N ARG A 396 -8.03 6.66 -14.46
CA ARG A 396 -8.87 5.57 -13.94
C ARG A 396 -9.48 5.93 -12.59
N SER A 397 -8.77 6.70 -11.76
CA SER A 397 -9.31 7.29 -10.53
C SER A 397 -8.96 8.77 -10.45
N LEU A 398 -9.96 9.61 -10.18
CA LEU A 398 -9.81 11.02 -9.87
C LEU A 398 -10.48 11.31 -8.53
N GLU A 399 -9.70 11.67 -7.53
CA GLU A 399 -10.16 11.90 -6.17
C GLU A 399 -9.67 13.26 -5.66
N LEU A 400 -10.56 14.24 -5.64
CA LEU A 400 -10.38 15.54 -5.00
C LEU A 400 -11.28 15.59 -3.76
N VAL A 401 -10.68 15.45 -2.58
CA VAL A 401 -11.42 15.23 -1.33
C VAL A 401 -11.40 16.53 -0.48
N PRO A 402 -12.54 17.23 -0.35
CA PRO A 402 -12.62 18.46 0.44
C PRO A 402 -12.73 18.18 1.95
N LYS A 403 -12.13 19.04 2.78
CA LYS A 403 -12.19 19.00 4.27
C LYS A 403 -13.61 19.15 4.83
N LYS A 404 -14.40 20.07 4.27
CA LYS A 404 -15.76 20.38 4.70
C LYS A 404 -16.59 20.71 3.48
N ALA A 405 -17.67 19.96 3.26
CA ALA A 405 -18.62 20.19 2.18
C ALA A 405 -19.17 21.63 2.13
N LEU A 406 -19.44 22.20 3.31
CA LEU A 406 -20.13 23.49 3.50
C LEU A 406 -19.22 24.74 3.40
N ALA A 407 -17.88 24.56 3.34
CA ALA A 407 -16.92 25.67 3.17
C ALA A 407 -16.25 25.65 1.78
N ASN A 408 -16.77 24.82 0.87
CA ASN A 408 -16.25 24.62 -0.46
C ASN A 408 -16.73 25.75 -1.40
N THR A 409 -15.80 26.40 -2.10
CA THR A 409 -16.09 27.51 -3.02
C THR A 409 -16.02 27.07 -4.49
N SER A 410 -16.15 25.76 -4.73
CA SER A 410 -16.14 25.18 -6.07
C SER A 410 -17.27 25.76 -6.92
N ARG A 411 -16.97 25.97 -8.20
CA ARG A 411 -17.91 26.38 -9.25
C ARG A 411 -17.99 25.31 -10.34
N LEU A 412 -17.60 24.08 -10.02
CA LEU A 412 -17.67 22.95 -10.92
C LEU A 412 -19.12 22.50 -11.06
N THR A 413 -19.66 22.65 -12.26
CA THR A 413 -21.01 22.23 -12.61
C THR A 413 -21.03 20.75 -13.02
N LEU A 414 -22.23 20.18 -13.15
CA LEU A 414 -22.39 18.84 -13.74
C LEU A 414 -21.96 18.81 -15.22
N ASP A 415 -22.16 19.90 -15.96
CA ASP A 415 -21.73 20.01 -17.36
C ASP A 415 -20.19 20.00 -17.48
N GLY A 416 -19.49 20.52 -16.46
CA GLY A 416 -18.04 20.42 -16.33
C GLY A 416 -17.49 18.99 -16.21
N LEU A 417 -18.35 17.99 -15.97
CA LEU A 417 -17.97 16.57 -15.98
C LEU A 417 -17.98 15.95 -17.39
N VAL A 418 -18.65 16.58 -18.36
CA VAL A 418 -18.75 16.07 -19.73
C VAL A 418 -17.36 15.93 -20.40
N PRO A 419 -16.45 16.92 -20.30
CA PRO A 419 -15.10 16.78 -20.85
C PRO A 419 -14.31 15.59 -20.27
N ILE A 420 -14.50 15.28 -18.98
CA ILE A 420 -13.84 14.15 -18.31
C ILE A 420 -14.31 12.84 -18.94
N VAL A 421 -15.61 12.68 -19.15
CA VAL A 421 -16.17 11.48 -19.78
C VAL A 421 -15.72 11.33 -21.23
N GLN A 422 -15.61 12.45 -21.94
CA GLN A 422 -15.17 12.47 -23.32
C GLN A 422 -13.70 12.08 -23.48
N ASN A 423 -12.81 12.61 -22.62
CA ASN A 423 -11.37 12.46 -22.78
C ASN A 423 -10.76 11.34 -21.92
N CYS A 424 -11.44 10.89 -20.85
CA CYS A 424 -10.97 9.85 -19.92
C CYS A 424 -11.88 8.60 -19.95
N PRO A 425 -11.87 7.80 -21.03
CA PRO A 425 -12.80 6.68 -21.22
C PRO A 425 -12.58 5.51 -20.24
N ARG A 426 -11.42 5.48 -19.55
CA ARG A 426 -11.05 4.42 -18.60
C ARG A 426 -11.38 4.76 -17.14
N LEU A 427 -11.96 5.93 -16.88
CA LEU A 427 -12.30 6.40 -15.55
C LEU A 427 -13.30 5.45 -14.87
N LYS A 428 -13.02 5.07 -13.62
CA LYS A 428 -13.83 4.14 -12.80
C LYS A 428 -14.36 4.79 -11.52
N THR A 429 -13.56 5.67 -10.94
CA THR A 429 -13.86 6.39 -9.71
C THR A 429 -13.72 7.88 -9.97
N LEU A 430 -14.74 8.65 -9.59
CA LEU A 430 -14.75 10.11 -9.71
C LEU A 430 -15.26 10.71 -8.39
N CYS A 431 -14.38 11.40 -7.68
CA CYS A 431 -14.69 12.21 -6.51
C CYS A 431 -14.23 13.64 -6.78
N VAL A 432 -15.18 14.57 -6.90
CA VAL A 432 -14.89 15.97 -7.18
C VAL A 432 -15.82 16.90 -6.38
N PRO A 433 -15.31 18.04 -5.90
CA PRO A 433 -16.12 19.04 -5.23
C PRO A 433 -16.99 19.76 -6.27
N LEU A 434 -18.30 19.51 -6.27
CA LEU A 434 -19.25 20.23 -7.11
C LEU A 434 -19.62 21.59 -6.47
N GLU A 435 -20.28 22.44 -7.25
CA GLU A 435 -20.87 23.68 -6.74
C GLU A 435 -21.96 23.42 -5.70
N GLU A 436 -22.12 24.36 -4.77
CA GLU A 436 -23.07 24.24 -3.66
C GLU A 436 -24.53 24.16 -4.13
N HIS A 437 -24.86 24.92 -5.17
CA HIS A 437 -26.20 25.03 -5.77
C HIS A 437 -26.18 24.47 -7.19
N LEU A 438 -26.60 23.21 -7.36
CA LEU A 438 -26.56 22.58 -8.69
C LEU A 438 -27.73 23.04 -9.56
N SER A 439 -27.37 23.71 -10.66
CA SER A 439 -28.29 24.13 -11.72
C SER A 439 -28.70 22.96 -12.64
N GLU A 440 -29.72 23.15 -13.47
CA GLU A 440 -30.16 22.15 -14.47
C GLU A 440 -29.03 21.86 -15.48
N PRO A 441 -28.54 20.61 -15.58
CA PRO A 441 -27.48 20.26 -16.54
C PRO A 441 -28.01 20.16 -17.97
N SER A 442 -27.17 20.50 -18.94
CA SER A 442 -27.50 20.41 -20.36
C SER A 442 -27.46 18.96 -20.86
N LEU A 443 -28.64 18.36 -20.99
CA LEU A 443 -28.78 17.04 -21.63
C LEU A 443 -28.33 17.01 -23.10
N ASP A 444 -28.24 18.17 -23.77
CA ASP A 444 -27.75 18.27 -25.15
C ASP A 444 -26.22 18.08 -25.22
N ALA A 445 -25.48 18.52 -24.20
CA ALA A 445 -24.03 18.30 -24.10
C ALA A 445 -23.67 16.81 -23.87
N ALA A 446 -24.57 16.06 -23.21
CA ALA A 446 -24.36 14.66 -22.88
C ALA A 446 -24.83 13.66 -23.97
N GLN A 447 -25.53 14.12 -25.03
CA GLN A 447 -26.43 13.30 -25.88
C GLN A 447 -25.81 12.13 -26.67
N SER A 448 -24.49 11.96 -26.65
CA SER A 448 -23.77 10.81 -27.23
C SER A 448 -22.68 10.23 -26.35
N LEU A 449 -22.45 10.80 -25.17
CA LEU A 449 -21.34 10.46 -24.29
C LEU A 449 -21.85 9.64 -23.11
N HIS A 450 -21.21 8.51 -22.86
CA HIS A 450 -21.49 7.68 -21.69
C HIS A 450 -20.21 6.97 -21.27
N ASN A 451 -20.03 6.84 -19.95
CA ASN A 451 -18.95 6.09 -19.34
C ASN A 451 -19.54 4.88 -18.62
N GLU A 452 -19.28 3.68 -19.15
CA GLU A 452 -19.74 2.42 -18.55
C GLU A 452 -18.82 1.87 -17.44
N ASN A 453 -17.69 2.54 -17.19
CA ASN A 453 -16.69 2.12 -16.24
C ASN A 453 -16.87 2.79 -14.87
N ILE A 454 -17.50 3.96 -14.82
CA ILE A 454 -17.77 4.67 -13.56
C ILE A 454 -18.84 3.92 -12.76
N THR A 455 -18.44 3.47 -11.57
CA THR A 455 -19.33 2.79 -10.61
C THR A 455 -19.57 3.61 -9.35
N THR A 456 -18.66 4.52 -9.05
CA THR A 456 -18.69 5.36 -7.84
C THR A 456 -18.50 6.81 -8.23
N LEU A 457 -19.48 7.64 -7.85
CA LEU A 457 -19.41 9.09 -7.89
C LEU A 457 -19.44 9.57 -6.46
N VAL A 458 -18.54 10.47 -6.09
CA VAL A 458 -18.64 11.13 -4.79
C VAL A 458 -18.93 12.60 -5.03
N ALA A 459 -20.12 13.03 -4.63
CA ALA A 459 -20.66 14.34 -4.93
C ALA A 459 -20.90 15.10 -3.62
N VAL A 460 -20.46 16.35 -3.60
CA VAL A 460 -20.56 17.22 -2.43
C VAL A 460 -21.34 18.46 -2.84
N SER A 461 -22.63 18.51 -2.52
CA SER A 461 -23.50 19.67 -2.76
C SER A 461 -24.60 19.69 -1.70
N SER A 462 -24.94 20.87 -1.20
CA SER A 462 -25.96 21.06 -0.16
C SER A 462 -27.37 21.17 -0.71
N THR A 463 -27.55 21.59 -1.97
CA THR A 463 -28.88 21.87 -2.56
C THR A 463 -28.93 21.59 -4.05
N ILE A 464 -30.07 21.07 -4.51
CA ILE A 464 -30.30 20.67 -5.90
C ILE A 464 -31.61 21.30 -6.37
N GLU A 465 -31.56 22.17 -7.38
CA GLU A 465 -32.75 22.87 -7.87
C GLU A 465 -33.75 21.93 -8.56
N GLU A 466 -33.25 21.10 -9.48
CA GLU A 466 -34.08 20.17 -10.27
C GLU A 466 -33.51 18.74 -10.16
N PRO A 467 -33.86 18.00 -9.08
CA PRO A 467 -33.36 16.64 -8.85
C PRO A 467 -33.66 15.69 -10.02
N ALA A 468 -34.77 15.91 -10.73
CA ALA A 468 -35.13 15.07 -11.86
C ALA A 468 -34.13 15.21 -13.01
N ALA A 469 -33.71 16.42 -13.35
CA ALA A 469 -32.72 16.66 -14.41
C ALA A 469 -31.34 16.10 -14.05
N VAL A 470 -30.92 16.22 -12.79
CA VAL A 470 -29.68 15.62 -12.27
C VAL A 470 -29.71 14.10 -12.40
N ILE A 471 -30.79 13.44 -11.96
CA ILE A 471 -30.94 11.98 -12.11
C ILE A 471 -30.87 11.57 -13.59
N LEU A 472 -31.56 12.29 -14.48
CA LEU A 472 -31.53 12.02 -15.92
C LEU A 472 -30.11 12.12 -16.48
N PHE A 473 -29.39 13.18 -16.11
CA PHE A 473 -28.02 13.41 -16.52
C PHE A 473 -27.09 12.29 -16.05
N LEU A 474 -27.14 11.92 -14.77
CA LEU A 474 -26.31 10.86 -14.18
C LEU A 474 -26.59 9.47 -14.77
N VAL A 475 -27.86 9.11 -14.97
CA VAL A 475 -28.24 7.82 -15.61
C VAL A 475 -27.77 7.77 -17.06
N HIS A 476 -27.81 8.91 -17.77
CA HIS A 476 -27.35 8.99 -19.14
C HIS A 476 -25.83 8.86 -19.24
N LEU A 477 -25.11 9.65 -18.45
CA LEU A 477 -23.66 9.76 -18.50
C LEU A 477 -22.96 8.56 -17.84
N PHE A 478 -23.54 8.00 -16.78
CA PHE A 478 -22.98 6.90 -15.97
C PHE A 478 -23.97 5.73 -15.83
N PRO A 479 -24.18 4.92 -16.88
CA PRO A 479 -25.16 3.84 -16.89
C PRO A 479 -24.85 2.67 -15.94
N ARG A 480 -23.66 2.64 -15.32
CA ARG A 480 -23.25 1.65 -14.32
C ARG A 480 -22.98 2.26 -12.95
N LEU A 481 -23.41 3.50 -12.71
CA LEU A 481 -23.27 4.14 -11.40
C LEU A 481 -24.05 3.33 -10.36
N GLN A 482 -23.35 2.90 -9.31
CA GLN A 482 -23.87 2.05 -8.22
C GLN A 482 -23.90 2.79 -6.89
N VAL A 483 -22.88 3.61 -6.63
CA VAL A 483 -22.68 4.31 -5.36
C VAL A 483 -22.57 5.80 -5.64
N ILE A 484 -23.35 6.60 -4.90
CA ILE A 484 -23.20 8.04 -4.85
C ILE A 484 -22.90 8.41 -3.40
N ASP A 485 -21.61 8.47 -3.09
CA ASP A 485 -21.17 8.78 -1.75
C ASP A 485 -21.22 10.29 -1.52
N HIS A 486 -21.40 10.71 -0.26
CA HIS A 486 -21.46 12.09 0.15
C HIS A 486 -20.58 12.30 1.39
N TRP A 487 -19.61 13.21 1.30
CA TRP A 487 -18.74 13.55 2.42
C TRP A 487 -19.47 14.45 3.42
N ALA A 488 -20.32 13.87 4.25
CA ALA A 488 -20.84 14.54 5.44
C ALA A 488 -20.21 13.88 6.67
N GLU A 489 -19.09 14.41 7.15
CA GLU A 489 -18.42 13.92 8.38
C GLU A 489 -19.15 14.32 9.67
N ASP A 490 -20.19 15.16 9.57
CA ASP A 490 -21.06 15.50 10.69
C ASP A 490 -22.48 15.03 10.38
N GLU A 491 -22.81 13.81 10.84
CA GLU A 491 -24.19 13.38 11.03
C GLU A 491 -24.86 14.30 12.06
N ASP A 492 -25.37 15.45 11.61
CA ASP A 492 -26.55 16.03 12.25
C ASP A 492 -27.69 15.03 11.99
N GLU A 493 -27.86 14.06 12.91
CA GLU A 493 -28.93 13.06 12.92
C GLU A 493 -30.29 13.75 12.65
N GLY A 494 -30.75 13.73 11.39
CA GLY A 494 -32.10 14.18 11.04
C GLY A 494 -32.29 15.04 9.79
N VAL A 495 -31.23 15.50 9.11
CA VAL A 495 -31.41 16.21 7.82
C VAL A 495 -31.30 15.20 6.65
N PRO A 496 -32.40 14.92 5.92
CA PRO A 496 -32.35 14.00 4.79
C PRO A 496 -31.49 14.59 3.67
N ASN A 497 -30.40 13.90 3.34
CA ASN A 497 -29.50 14.31 2.26
C ASN A 497 -30.16 14.03 0.89
N PRO A 498 -30.29 15.03 -0.01
CA PRO A 498 -30.88 14.83 -1.32
C PRO A 498 -30.15 13.77 -2.17
N TRP A 499 -28.86 13.51 -1.91
CA TRP A 499 -28.06 12.53 -2.63
C TRP A 499 -28.43 11.07 -2.34
N GLU A 500 -28.92 10.74 -1.13
CA GLU A 500 -29.36 9.37 -0.81
C GLU A 500 -30.57 8.95 -1.64
N ALA A 501 -31.52 9.87 -1.82
CA ALA A 501 -32.70 9.68 -2.66
C ALA A 501 -32.29 9.55 -4.14
N ILE A 502 -31.37 10.39 -4.60
CA ILE A 502 -30.84 10.34 -5.97
C ILE A 502 -30.09 9.01 -6.20
N GLU A 503 -29.23 8.57 -5.29
CA GLU A 503 -28.53 7.29 -5.39
C GLU A 503 -29.52 6.14 -5.55
N THR A 504 -30.52 6.08 -4.66
CA THR A 504 -31.52 5.02 -4.66
C THR A 504 -32.24 4.95 -6.01
N ILE A 505 -32.62 6.10 -6.56
CA ILE A 505 -33.31 6.19 -7.86
C ILE A 505 -32.36 5.83 -9.02
N VAL A 506 -31.15 6.39 -9.06
CA VAL A 506 -30.16 6.12 -10.11
C VAL A 506 -29.78 4.63 -10.13
N ARG A 507 -29.49 4.05 -8.97
CA ARG A 507 -29.20 2.62 -8.80
C ARG A 507 -30.39 1.76 -9.20
N GLY A 508 -31.61 2.15 -8.82
CA GLY A 508 -32.84 1.49 -9.23
C GLY A 508 -33.03 1.49 -10.75
N ILE A 509 -32.80 2.62 -11.41
CA ILE A 509 -32.90 2.74 -12.87
C ILE A 509 -31.80 1.93 -13.57
N ASN A 510 -30.56 2.01 -13.09
CA ASN A 510 -29.44 1.27 -13.68
C ASN A 510 -29.58 -0.25 -13.52
N SER A 511 -30.12 -0.72 -12.37
CA SER A 511 -30.35 -2.14 -12.10
C SER A 511 -31.58 -2.73 -12.78
N ALA A 512 -32.64 -1.94 -12.98
CA ALA A 512 -33.86 -2.38 -13.68
C ALA A 512 -33.68 -2.46 -15.20
N PHE A 513 -32.70 -1.76 -15.77
CA PHE A 513 -32.45 -1.71 -17.22
C PHE A 513 -30.98 -2.00 -17.61
N PRO A 514 -30.43 -3.18 -17.27
CA PRO A 514 -29.10 -3.59 -17.71
C PRO A 514 -29.15 -3.96 -19.19
N LYS A 515 -28.49 -3.17 -20.06
CA LYS A 515 -28.18 -3.31 -21.51
C LYS A 515 -29.22 -3.95 -22.48
N GLU A 516 -29.89 -5.05 -22.16
CA GLU A 516 -30.74 -5.84 -23.07
C GLU A 516 -32.06 -5.16 -23.49
N THR A 517 -32.51 -4.13 -22.75
CA THR A 517 -33.70 -3.34 -23.09
C THR A 517 -33.39 -2.03 -23.81
N ARG A 518 -32.11 -1.65 -23.94
CA ARG A 518 -31.69 -0.51 -24.75
C ARG A 518 -31.56 -1.02 -26.18
N GLY A 519 -32.53 -0.70 -27.05
CA GLY A 519 -32.55 -1.13 -28.46
C GLY A 519 -31.28 -0.75 -29.23
N LYS A 520 -31.17 -1.15 -30.51
CA LYS A 520 -29.94 -1.12 -31.35
C LYS A 520 -29.09 0.18 -31.39
N GLU A 521 -29.53 1.27 -30.77
CA GLU A 521 -28.79 2.55 -30.60
C GLU A 521 -28.50 2.96 -29.14
N GLY A 522 -28.81 2.15 -28.12
CA GLY A 522 -28.50 2.47 -26.71
C GLY A 522 -29.36 3.59 -26.07
N ARG A 523 -30.30 4.19 -26.80
CA ARG A 523 -31.03 5.42 -26.40
C ARG A 523 -32.32 5.14 -25.61
N MET A 524 -32.43 5.68 -24.39
CA MET A 524 -33.74 6.13 -23.89
C MET A 524 -33.93 7.60 -24.31
N THR A 525 -35.01 7.90 -25.02
CA THR A 525 -35.32 9.30 -25.40
C THR A 525 -35.71 10.14 -24.18
N LYS A 526 -35.42 11.46 -24.18
CA LYS A 526 -35.80 12.42 -23.13
C LYS A 526 -37.28 12.27 -22.71
N GLY A 527 -38.16 12.00 -23.68
CA GLY A 527 -39.59 11.74 -23.44
C GLY A 527 -39.91 10.39 -22.78
N GLN A 528 -39.13 9.33 -23.06
CA GLN A 528 -39.30 8.02 -22.41
C GLN A 528 -38.83 8.05 -20.95
N LEU A 529 -37.68 8.68 -20.70
CA LEU A 529 -37.11 8.85 -19.36
C LEU A 529 -37.99 9.78 -18.49
N ALA A 530 -38.43 10.93 -19.00
CA ALA A 530 -39.35 11.83 -18.30
C ALA A 530 -40.74 11.22 -18.04
N ARG A 531 -41.20 10.29 -18.89
CA ARG A 531 -42.45 9.55 -18.69
C ARG A 531 -42.29 8.43 -17.66
N LEU A 532 -41.13 7.78 -17.62
CA LEU A 532 -40.77 6.76 -16.62
C LEU A 532 -40.59 7.39 -15.24
N MET A 533 -39.87 8.51 -15.12
CA MET A 533 -39.73 9.25 -13.87
C MET A 533 -41.08 9.73 -13.34
N ARG A 534 -41.95 10.27 -14.22
CA ARG A 534 -43.33 10.62 -13.83
C ARG A 534 -44.19 9.44 -13.39
N LYS A 535 -43.86 8.21 -13.81
CA LYS A 535 -44.56 6.98 -13.40
C LYS A 535 -43.99 6.44 -12.07
N TRP A 536 -42.68 6.58 -11.86
CA TRP A 536 -41.98 6.12 -10.66
C TRP A 536 -42.15 7.08 -9.47
N LEU A 537 -42.06 8.40 -9.68
CA LEU A 537 -42.37 9.43 -8.69
C LEU A 537 -43.83 9.39 -8.19
N ARG A 538 -44.74 8.77 -8.96
CA ARG A 538 -46.11 8.51 -8.52
C ARG A 538 -46.24 7.30 -7.58
N GLY A 539 -45.26 6.42 -7.55
CA GLY A 539 -45.25 5.23 -6.69
C GLY A 539 -44.65 5.44 -5.30
N PHE A 540 -44.05 6.60 -5.04
CA PHE A 540 -43.39 6.97 -3.77
C PHE A 540 -44.15 8.05 -2.97
N ARG A 541 -45.37 8.40 -3.38
CA ARG A 541 -46.25 9.29 -2.61
C ARG A 541 -47.02 8.56 -1.52
#